data_AF-A0A1C5Z2D3-F1
#
_entry.id   AF-A0A1C5Z2D3-F1
#
_cell.length_a   1.000
_cell.length_b   1.000
_cell.length_c   1.000
_cell.angle_alpha   90.00
_cell.angle_beta   90.00
_cell.angle_gamma   90.00
#
_symmetry.space_group_name_H-M   'P 1'
#
loop_
_entity.id
_entity.type
_entity.pdbx_description
1 polymer ?
#
loop_
_entity_poly.entity_id
_entity_poly.type
_entity_poly.pdbx_seq_one_letter_code
_entity_poly.pdbx_strand_id
1 'polypeptide(L)'
;MQRKEIQRGDLFYYDFGKREGSVQSGERPVMVIQADNFNANAPTIIVAAVTAVMKKKYLPSHIILGEDFGLKKPSMVLLEQIQTVNKDELTDYIGSVNDERLWKQINAALKKTFGLWIYNTDRNGDVRCLCPKCLSDYIHDPNYVVRRLDLFAKSKDNCDKCNNSGWDYIVYDKRTSVKGKGCRNVK
;
A
#
# COMPACT_ATOMS: atom_id res chain seq x y z
N MET A 1 14.65 32.12 11.23
CA MET A 1 14.80 30.64 11.09
C MET A 1 14.60 30.29 9.64
N GLN A 2 15.58 29.70 8.97
CA GLN A 2 15.40 29.21 7.59
C GLN A 2 14.28 28.19 7.60
N ARG A 3 13.24 28.43 6.80
CA ARG A 3 12.16 27.46 6.59
C ARG A 3 12.79 26.25 5.91
N LYS A 4 13.00 25.17 6.66
CA LYS A 4 13.41 23.90 6.06
C LYS A 4 12.35 23.53 5.03
N GLU A 5 12.78 23.30 3.80
CA GLU A 5 11.87 22.92 2.73
C GLU A 5 11.18 21.60 3.11
N ILE A 6 9.84 21.57 3.02
CA ILE A 6 9.06 20.41 3.42
C ILE A 6 9.22 19.32 2.36
N GLN A 7 9.70 18.15 2.75
CA GLN A 7 9.99 17.05 1.84
C GLN A 7 8.98 15.91 1.96
N ARG A 8 8.85 15.16 0.88
CA ARG A 8 8.08 13.94 0.80
C ARG A 8 8.65 12.92 1.77
N GLY A 9 7.81 12.43 2.68
CA GLY A 9 8.22 11.53 3.77
C GLY A 9 8.35 12.21 5.11
N ASP A 10 8.39 13.54 5.15
CA ASP A 10 8.42 14.26 6.41
C ASP A 10 7.14 14.01 7.21
N LEU A 11 7.33 13.90 8.53
CA LEU A 11 6.30 13.71 9.51
C LEU A 11 6.14 15.01 10.31
N PHE A 12 4.91 15.50 10.39
CA PHE A 12 4.54 16.70 11.14
C PHE A 12 3.32 16.43 12.01
N TYR A 13 3.03 17.28 12.98
CA TYR A 13 1.68 17.35 13.55
C TYR A 13 0.77 18.27 12.73
N TYR A 14 -0.51 17.92 12.71
CA TYR A 14 -1.59 18.70 12.08
C TYR A 14 -2.89 18.48 12.86
N ASP A 15 -3.67 19.55 13.04
CA ASP A 15 -4.99 19.48 13.65
C ASP A 15 -6.09 19.35 12.58
N PHE A 16 -6.71 18.17 12.50
CA PHE A 16 -7.85 17.92 11.61
C PHE A 16 -9.16 18.58 12.08
N GLY A 17 -9.14 19.21 13.27
CA GLY A 17 -10.29 19.79 13.92
C GLY A 17 -11.26 18.72 14.43
N LYS A 18 -12.49 19.15 14.74
CA LYS A 18 -13.59 18.24 15.08
C LYS A 18 -14.28 17.77 13.80
N ARG A 19 -14.38 16.45 13.62
CA ARG A 19 -15.05 15.80 12.48
C ARG A 19 -16.02 14.75 13.01
N GLU A 20 -17.05 14.46 12.22
CA GLU A 20 -18.01 13.40 12.50
C GLU A 20 -17.67 12.12 11.73
N GLY A 21 -18.11 10.97 12.26
CA GLY A 21 -17.98 9.68 11.60
C GLY A 21 -16.54 9.14 11.58
N SER A 22 -16.12 8.62 10.42
CA SER A 22 -14.85 7.89 10.26
C SER A 22 -13.70 8.75 9.69
N VAL A 23 -13.93 10.03 9.43
CA VAL A 23 -12.88 10.98 9.02
C VAL A 23 -11.96 11.23 10.21
N GLN A 24 -10.65 11.25 9.98
CA GLN A 24 -9.71 11.53 11.06
C GLN A 24 -9.92 12.94 11.65
N SER A 25 -9.82 13.01 12.97
CA SER A 25 -10.06 14.22 13.76
C SER A 25 -8.96 14.43 14.80
N GLY A 26 -8.92 15.66 15.32
CA GLY A 26 -7.99 16.14 16.33
C GLY A 26 -6.56 16.26 15.82
N GLU A 27 -5.70 16.72 16.73
CA GLU A 27 -4.27 16.83 16.49
C GLU A 27 -3.61 15.45 16.46
N ARG A 28 -2.88 15.18 15.38
CA ARG A 28 -2.15 13.91 15.20
C ARG A 28 -0.99 14.07 14.22
N PRO A 29 -0.05 13.10 14.24
CA PRO A 29 0.97 13.04 13.22
C PRO A 29 0.36 12.83 11.82
N VAL A 30 0.99 13.43 10.83
CA VAL A 30 0.69 13.29 9.41
C VAL A 30 1.98 13.07 8.62
N MET A 31 1.91 12.32 7.54
CA MET A 31 3.04 12.09 6.64
C MET A 31 2.82 12.82 5.33
N VAL A 32 3.81 13.61 4.92
CA VAL A 32 3.82 14.28 3.61
C VAL A 32 3.97 13.23 2.51
N ILE A 33 3.01 13.19 1.58
CA ILE A 33 3.03 12.25 0.45
C ILE A 33 3.18 12.94 -0.92
N GLN A 34 2.98 14.25 -0.97
CA GLN A 34 3.18 15.07 -2.17
C GLN A 34 4.65 15.11 -2.59
N ALA A 35 4.91 15.14 -3.90
CA ALA A 35 6.27 15.19 -4.45
C ALA A 35 6.96 16.54 -4.20
N ASP A 36 8.28 16.49 -4.00
CA ASP A 36 9.09 17.62 -3.53
C ASP A 36 9.03 18.84 -4.45
N ASN A 37 8.97 18.62 -5.76
CA ASN A 37 8.82 19.71 -6.73
C ASN A 37 7.53 20.51 -6.55
N PHE A 38 6.43 19.89 -6.08
CA PHE A 38 5.21 20.60 -5.70
C PHE A 38 5.35 21.22 -4.32
N ASN A 39 5.97 20.52 -3.37
CA ASN A 39 6.22 21.04 -2.03
C ASN A 39 7.13 22.28 -2.04
N ALA A 40 8.03 22.44 -3.01
CA ALA A 40 8.86 23.63 -3.15
C ALA A 40 8.04 24.87 -3.51
N ASN A 41 7.03 24.70 -4.37
CA ASN A 41 6.40 25.81 -5.09
C ASN A 41 4.96 26.13 -4.65
N ALA A 42 4.22 25.15 -4.12
CA ALA A 42 2.81 25.32 -3.75
C ALA A 42 2.65 25.86 -2.31
N PRO A 43 1.62 26.67 -2.00
CA PRO A 43 1.30 27.03 -0.61
C PRO A 43 0.68 25.87 0.18
N THR A 44 0.17 24.86 -0.52
CA THR A 44 -0.50 23.68 0.04
C THR A 44 0.34 22.41 -0.11
N ILE A 45 0.02 21.41 0.71
CA ILE A 45 0.69 20.12 0.70
C ILE A 45 -0.31 18.98 0.95
N ILE A 46 -0.06 17.82 0.32
CA ILE A 46 -0.90 16.62 0.51
C ILE A 46 -0.26 15.73 1.57
N VAL A 47 -1.05 15.41 2.60
CA VAL A 47 -0.63 14.60 3.74
C VAL A 47 -1.57 13.40 3.94
N ALA A 48 -1.05 12.33 4.53
CA ALA A 48 -1.83 11.18 5.00
C ALA A 48 -1.82 11.13 6.54
N ALA A 49 -2.98 10.90 7.15
CA ALA A 49 -3.08 10.81 8.60
C ALA A 49 -2.32 9.60 9.17
N VAL A 50 -1.73 9.77 10.35
CA VAL A 50 -1.05 8.71 11.09
C VAL A 50 -1.78 8.45 12.41
N THR A 51 -1.83 7.18 12.80
CA THR A 51 -2.45 6.74 14.05
C THR A 51 -1.57 5.72 14.76
N ALA A 52 -1.51 5.78 16.09
CA ALA A 52 -0.88 4.73 16.89
C ALA A 52 -1.79 3.50 17.08
N VAL A 53 -3.04 3.56 16.61
CA VAL A 53 -3.99 2.45 16.71
C VAL A 53 -3.77 1.47 15.58
N MET A 54 -3.25 0.29 15.91
CA MET A 54 -2.89 -0.74 14.93
C MET A 54 -4.06 -1.69 14.66
N LYS A 55 -4.92 -1.37 13.69
CA LYS A 55 -6.07 -2.20 13.28
C LYS A 55 -6.01 -2.53 11.79
N LYS A 56 -6.65 -3.64 11.37
CA LYS A 56 -6.82 -4.04 9.95
C LYS A 56 -5.52 -4.00 9.11
N LYS A 57 -4.38 -4.40 9.70
CA LYS A 57 -3.04 -4.42 9.08
C LYS A 57 -2.93 -5.13 7.72
N TYR A 58 -3.93 -5.92 7.34
CA TYR A 58 -4.01 -6.59 6.04
C TYR A 58 -4.44 -5.64 4.90
N LEU A 59 -5.00 -4.47 5.22
CA LEU A 59 -5.44 -3.51 4.22
C LEU A 59 -4.23 -2.89 3.51
N PRO A 60 -4.23 -2.84 2.17
CA PRO A 60 -3.12 -2.25 1.43
C PRO A 60 -2.83 -0.79 1.79
N SER A 61 -3.85 -0.02 2.19
CA SER A 61 -3.73 1.38 2.56
C SER A 61 -3.06 1.62 3.92
N HIS A 62 -2.82 0.57 4.70
CA HIS A 62 -2.27 0.65 6.05
C HIS A 62 -0.77 0.35 6.04
N ILE A 63 0.04 1.39 6.26
CA ILE A 63 1.51 1.27 6.28
C ILE A 63 2.02 1.43 7.69
N ILE A 64 2.80 0.46 8.18
CA ILE A 64 3.37 0.49 9.53
C ILE A 64 4.67 1.29 9.51
N LEU A 65 4.79 2.24 10.43
CA LEU A 65 6.01 3.00 10.72
C LEU A 65 6.55 2.61 12.09
N GLY A 66 7.86 2.40 12.17
CA GLY A 66 8.58 2.19 13.43
C GLY A 66 8.84 3.50 14.18
N GLU A 67 9.39 3.38 15.39
CA GLU A 67 9.82 4.52 16.22
C GLU A 67 11.03 5.24 15.61
N ASP A 68 11.82 4.56 14.78
CA ASP A 68 13.05 5.05 14.13
C ASP A 68 12.85 6.31 13.27
N PHE A 69 11.59 6.66 12.96
CA PHE A 69 11.21 7.86 12.21
C PHE A 69 10.81 9.04 13.12
N GLY A 70 11.15 9.01 14.41
CA GLY A 70 10.87 10.08 15.38
C GLY A 70 9.52 9.97 16.10
N LEU A 71 8.76 8.92 15.83
CA LEU A 71 7.46 8.67 16.47
C LEU A 71 7.66 8.10 17.89
N LYS A 72 6.82 8.53 18.84
CA LYS A 72 6.88 8.06 20.25
C LYS A 72 6.57 6.57 20.44
N LYS A 73 5.94 5.94 19.44
CA LYS A 73 5.53 4.53 19.43
C LYS A 73 5.27 4.07 17.99
N PRO A 74 5.28 2.76 17.69
CA PRO A 74 4.99 2.27 16.36
C PRO A 74 3.58 2.72 15.95
N SER A 75 3.48 3.25 14.74
CA SER A 75 2.25 3.86 14.24
C SER A 75 1.93 3.38 12.84
N MET A 76 0.80 3.81 12.31
CA MET A 76 0.27 3.40 11.02
C MET A 76 -0.17 4.62 10.23
N VAL A 77 0.35 4.76 9.01
CA VAL A 77 -0.17 5.69 8.00
C VAL A 77 -1.44 5.10 7.41
N LEU A 78 -2.49 5.92 7.36
CA LEU A 78 -3.78 5.60 6.77
C LEU A 78 -3.88 6.27 5.40
N LEU A 79 -3.50 5.56 4.34
CA LEU A 79 -3.49 6.12 2.99
C LEU A 79 -4.89 6.37 2.43
N GLU A 80 -5.94 5.87 3.06
CA GLU A 80 -7.33 6.25 2.77
C GLU A 80 -7.77 7.56 3.43
N GLN A 81 -6.96 8.12 4.34
CA GLN A 81 -7.23 9.37 5.07
C GLN A 81 -6.24 10.46 4.61
N ILE A 82 -6.28 10.77 3.30
CA ILE A 82 -5.45 11.78 2.67
C ILE A 82 -6.18 13.12 2.63
N GLN A 83 -5.48 14.20 2.94
CA GLN A 83 -6.01 15.55 2.90
C GLN A 83 -4.97 16.54 2.33
N THR A 84 -5.45 17.57 1.65
CA THR A 84 -4.64 18.75 1.29
C THR A 84 -4.76 19.77 2.41
N VAL A 85 -3.63 20.28 2.89
CA VAL A 85 -3.54 21.23 4.00
C VAL A 85 -2.65 22.40 3.62
N ASN A 86 -2.78 23.54 4.30
CA ASN A 86 -1.86 24.65 4.10
C ASN A 86 -0.55 24.37 4.85
N LYS A 87 0.59 24.78 4.29
CA LYS A 87 1.91 24.52 4.91
C LYS A 87 2.10 25.18 6.27
N ASP A 88 1.41 26.30 6.51
CA ASP A 88 1.44 27.05 7.77
C ASP A 88 0.55 26.44 8.86
N GLU A 89 -0.32 25.49 8.51
CA GLU A 89 -1.10 24.70 9.47
C GLU A 89 -0.32 23.49 10.02
N LEU A 90 0.81 23.14 9.40
CA LEU A 90 1.71 22.11 9.94
C LEU A 90 2.48 22.69 11.13
N THR A 91 2.46 21.97 12.25
CA THR A 91 3.08 22.40 13.49
C THR A 91 4.45 21.73 13.68
N ASP A 92 4.62 20.90 14.69
CA ASP A 92 5.92 20.35 15.07
C ASP A 92 6.40 19.29 14.08
N TYR A 93 7.66 19.42 13.64
CA TYR A 93 8.35 18.38 12.87
C TYR A 93 8.71 17.20 13.77
N ILE A 94 8.46 15.98 13.30
CA ILE A 94 8.68 14.74 14.03
C ILE A 94 9.92 14.02 13.52
N GLY A 95 10.04 13.87 12.20
CA GLY A 95 11.07 13.05 11.55
C GLY A 95 10.75 12.86 10.07
N SER A 96 11.44 11.93 9.41
CA SER A 96 11.22 11.67 7.98
C SER A 96 11.45 10.21 7.65
N VAL A 97 10.66 9.69 6.71
CA VAL A 97 10.74 8.31 6.24
C VAL A 97 11.77 8.22 5.10
N ASN A 98 12.95 7.69 5.43
CA ASN A 98 14.10 7.63 4.50
C ASN A 98 14.38 6.21 3.98
N ASP A 99 13.48 5.25 4.20
CA ASP A 99 13.67 3.85 3.82
C ASP A 99 13.11 3.56 2.41
N GLU A 100 13.98 3.12 1.50
CA GLU A 100 13.64 2.85 0.10
C GLU A 100 12.64 1.68 -0.05
N ARG A 101 12.76 0.64 0.78
CA ARG A 101 11.87 -0.54 0.72
C ARG A 101 10.46 -0.15 1.15
N LEU A 102 10.36 0.65 2.20
CA LEU A 102 9.12 1.20 2.70
C LEU A 102 8.49 2.15 1.68
N TRP A 103 9.27 2.98 1.00
CA TRP A 103 8.76 3.81 -0.10
C TRP A 103 8.20 3.01 -1.27
N LYS A 104 8.84 1.89 -1.64
CA LYS A 104 8.28 0.96 -2.65
C LYS A 104 6.92 0.43 -2.20
N GLN A 105 6.76 0.10 -0.92
CA GLN A 105 5.50 -0.34 -0.35
C GLN A 105 4.44 0.78 -0.34
N ILE A 106 4.80 1.98 0.13
CA ILE A 106 3.92 3.16 0.15
C ILE A 106 3.43 3.51 -1.25
N ASN A 107 4.32 3.51 -2.25
CA ASN A 107 3.95 3.80 -3.64
C ASN A 107 2.98 2.76 -4.21
N ALA A 108 3.21 1.48 -3.94
CA ALA A 108 2.29 0.42 -4.35
C ALA A 108 0.94 0.53 -3.64
N ALA A 109 0.94 0.87 -2.35
CA ALA A 109 -0.25 1.08 -1.56
C ALA A 109 -1.06 2.28 -2.05
N LEU A 110 -0.43 3.44 -2.29
CA LEU A 110 -1.07 4.63 -2.88
C LEU A 110 -1.76 4.27 -4.20
N LYS A 111 -1.07 3.57 -5.11
CA LYS A 111 -1.65 3.11 -6.37
C LYS A 111 -2.89 2.24 -6.14
N LYS A 112 -2.85 1.31 -5.17
CA LYS A 112 -4.01 0.47 -4.84
C LYS A 112 -5.15 1.28 -4.24
N THR A 113 -4.86 2.17 -3.30
CA THR A 113 -5.87 3.03 -2.63
C THR A 113 -6.61 3.91 -3.63
N PHE A 114 -5.91 4.48 -4.61
CA PHE A 114 -6.50 5.31 -5.66
C PHE A 114 -7.04 4.52 -6.87
N GLY A 115 -7.03 3.18 -6.84
CA GLY A 115 -7.46 2.37 -7.99
C GLY A 115 -6.57 2.49 -9.23
N LEU A 116 -5.39 3.11 -9.11
CA LEU A 116 -4.39 3.27 -10.18
C LEU A 116 -3.51 2.03 -10.35
N TRP A 117 -3.68 1.04 -9.48
CA TRP A 117 -3.02 -0.25 -9.64
C TRP A 117 -3.71 -1.04 -10.73
N ILE A 118 -3.13 -1.02 -11.94
CA ILE A 118 -3.58 -1.87 -13.03
C ILE A 118 -3.23 -3.31 -12.66
N TYR A 119 -4.24 -4.04 -12.19
CA TYR A 119 -4.18 -5.48 -12.12
C TYR A 119 -4.20 -5.97 -13.55
N ASN A 120 -3.12 -6.59 -14.00
CA ASN A 120 -3.17 -7.29 -15.27
C ASN A 120 -4.23 -8.40 -15.14
N THR A 121 -5.39 -8.19 -15.76
CA THR A 121 -6.49 -9.16 -15.88
C THR A 121 -6.30 -10.04 -17.11
N ASP A 122 -5.38 -9.69 -18.00
CA ASP A 122 -4.82 -10.61 -19.00
C ASP A 122 -3.90 -11.59 -18.28
N ARG A 123 -4.51 -12.40 -17.43
CA ARG A 123 -3.86 -13.46 -16.68
C ARG A 123 -3.94 -14.68 -17.57
N ASN A 124 -2.91 -14.91 -18.37
CA ASN A 124 -2.60 -16.26 -18.87
C ASN A 124 -2.12 -17.18 -17.72
N GLY A 125 -2.59 -16.95 -16.49
CA GLY A 125 -2.25 -17.69 -15.29
C GLY A 125 -3.49 -18.44 -14.81
N ASP A 126 -3.27 -19.64 -14.29
CA ASP A 126 -4.33 -20.52 -13.82
C ASP A 126 -4.90 -19.98 -12.50
N VAL A 127 -6.20 -19.67 -12.47
CA VAL A 127 -6.88 -19.21 -11.25
C VAL A 127 -7.25 -20.43 -10.43
N ARG A 128 -6.78 -20.50 -9.19
CA ARG A 128 -7.06 -21.60 -8.27
C ARG A 128 -7.50 -21.10 -6.91
N CYS A 129 -8.54 -21.70 -6.35
CA CYS A 129 -8.89 -21.54 -4.95
C CYS A 129 -8.00 -22.46 -4.11
N LEU A 130 -7.18 -21.88 -3.23
CA LEU A 130 -6.22 -22.62 -2.43
C LEU A 130 -6.39 -22.34 -0.94
N CYS A 131 -6.48 -23.41 -0.13
CA CYS A 131 -6.34 -23.30 1.32
C CYS A 131 -4.89 -23.01 1.71
N PRO A 132 -4.60 -22.53 2.93
CA PRO A 132 -3.23 -22.19 3.35
C PRO A 132 -2.21 -23.33 3.16
N LYS A 133 -2.62 -24.60 3.37
CA LYS A 133 -1.76 -25.77 3.18
C LYS A 133 -1.46 -26.03 1.70
N CYS A 134 -2.46 -25.95 0.83
CA CYS A 134 -2.27 -26.19 -0.60
C CYS A 134 -1.57 -25.02 -1.30
N LEU A 135 -1.71 -23.81 -0.77
CA LEU A 135 -0.99 -22.63 -1.20
C LEU A 135 0.51 -22.75 -0.93
N SER A 136 0.92 -23.35 0.19
CA SER A 136 2.33 -23.48 0.51
C SER A 136 3.09 -24.28 -0.54
N ASP A 137 2.49 -25.30 -1.14
CA ASP A 137 3.15 -26.08 -2.21
C ASP A 137 3.59 -25.19 -3.37
N TYR A 138 2.77 -24.20 -3.75
CA TYR A 138 3.08 -23.29 -4.85
C TYR A 138 4.00 -22.14 -4.45
N ILE A 139 3.93 -21.68 -3.19
CA ILE A 139 4.82 -20.62 -2.70
C ILE A 139 6.27 -21.10 -2.57
N HIS A 140 6.47 -22.37 -2.17
CA HIS A 140 7.80 -22.94 -1.98
C HIS A 140 8.45 -23.43 -3.27
N ASP A 141 7.68 -23.69 -4.34
CA ASP A 141 8.24 -24.06 -5.63
C ASP A 141 8.66 -22.79 -6.42
N PRO A 142 9.97 -22.61 -6.71
CA PRO A 142 10.48 -21.41 -7.38
C PRO A 142 9.97 -21.25 -8.82
N ASN A 143 9.39 -22.29 -9.41
CA ASN A 143 8.83 -22.24 -10.76
C ASN A 143 7.48 -21.53 -10.82
N TYR A 144 6.79 -21.37 -9.69
CA TYR A 144 5.50 -20.70 -9.66
C TYR A 144 5.62 -19.28 -9.10
N VAL A 145 4.77 -18.38 -9.60
CA VAL A 145 4.49 -17.09 -8.96
C VAL A 145 3.03 -17.10 -8.58
N VAL A 146 2.75 -16.94 -7.28
CA VAL A 146 1.39 -16.94 -6.76
C VAL A 146 1.02 -15.56 -6.29
N ARG A 147 -0.17 -15.09 -6.65
CA ARG A 147 -0.71 -13.80 -6.19
C ARG A 147 -2.18 -13.95 -5.86
N ARG A 148 -2.63 -13.32 -4.78
CA ARG A 148 -4.05 -13.27 -4.41
C ARG A 148 -4.88 -12.68 -5.57
N LEU A 149 -5.96 -13.34 -5.96
CA LEU A 149 -6.85 -12.90 -7.05
C LEU A 149 -7.55 -11.60 -6.67
N ASP A 150 -8.25 -11.63 -5.54
CA ASP A 150 -8.92 -10.51 -4.89
C ASP A 150 -8.49 -10.41 -3.41
N LEU A 151 -7.93 -9.27 -3.02
CA LEU A 151 -7.54 -8.99 -1.64
C LEU A 151 -8.74 -8.62 -0.76
N PHE A 152 -9.87 -8.25 -1.35
CA PHE A 152 -11.08 -7.79 -0.67
C PHE A 152 -12.18 -8.84 -0.61
N ALA A 153 -11.94 -10.05 -1.12
CA ALA A 153 -12.86 -11.17 -1.01
C ALA A 153 -13.29 -11.37 0.46
N LYS A 154 -14.60 -11.39 0.69
CA LYS A 154 -15.20 -11.47 2.05
C LYS A 154 -15.50 -12.89 2.48
N SER A 155 -15.65 -13.80 1.53
CA SER A 155 -15.96 -15.21 1.72
C SER A 155 -14.83 -16.08 1.19
N LYS A 156 -14.64 -17.22 1.84
CA LYS A 156 -13.77 -18.29 1.37
C LYS A 156 -14.57 -19.27 0.55
N ASP A 157 -13.98 -19.74 -0.53
CA ASP A 157 -14.53 -20.83 -1.34
C ASP A 157 -13.81 -22.15 -1.02
N ASN A 158 -14.20 -23.22 -1.70
CA ASN A 158 -13.60 -24.54 -1.47
C ASN A 158 -12.28 -24.66 -2.25
N CYS A 159 -11.25 -25.14 -1.57
CA CYS A 159 -9.93 -25.36 -2.17
C CYS A 159 -10.00 -26.44 -3.25
N ASP A 160 -9.45 -26.16 -4.43
CA ASP A 160 -9.49 -27.05 -5.59
C ASP A 160 -8.74 -28.38 -5.36
N LYS A 161 -7.76 -28.40 -4.43
CA LYS A 161 -6.94 -29.59 -4.14
C LYS A 161 -7.51 -30.48 -3.04
N CYS A 162 -8.16 -29.90 -2.03
CA CYS A 162 -8.51 -30.63 -0.80
C CYS A 162 -9.87 -30.25 -0.20
N ASN A 163 -10.65 -29.44 -0.90
CA ASN A 163 -12.01 -29.00 -0.55
C ASN A 163 -12.15 -28.22 0.78
N ASN A 164 -11.04 -27.94 1.47
CA ASN A 164 -11.02 -27.07 2.65
C ASN A 164 -11.22 -25.60 2.26
N SER A 165 -11.68 -24.75 3.18
CA SER A 165 -11.86 -23.32 2.87
C SER A 165 -10.57 -22.60 2.46
N GLY A 166 -10.59 -21.98 1.29
CA GLY A 166 -9.47 -21.32 0.65
C GLY A 166 -9.82 -19.95 0.11
N TRP A 167 -8.88 -19.40 -0.66
CA TRP A 167 -9.05 -18.13 -1.33
C TRP A 167 -8.54 -18.24 -2.75
N ASP A 168 -9.04 -17.38 -3.62
CA ASP A 168 -8.57 -17.38 -5.00
C ASP A 168 -7.18 -16.76 -5.13
N TYR A 169 -6.34 -17.48 -5.87
CA TYR A 169 -5.01 -17.05 -6.28
C TYR A 169 -4.86 -17.23 -7.78
N ILE A 170 -4.04 -16.37 -8.37
CA ILE A 170 -3.49 -16.57 -9.70
C ILE A 170 -2.17 -17.31 -9.51
N VAL A 171 -2.01 -18.43 -10.23
CA VAL A 171 -0.77 -19.19 -10.28
C VAL A 171 -0.17 -19.04 -11.68
N TYR A 172 1.02 -18.46 -11.75
CA TYR A 172 1.79 -18.36 -12.99
C TYR A 172 2.91 -19.39 -12.97
N ASP A 173 2.91 -20.32 -13.93
CA ASP A 173 4.05 -21.21 -14.14
C ASP A 173 5.08 -20.53 -15.05
N LYS A 174 6.25 -20.19 -14.49
CA LYS A 174 7.35 -19.57 -15.22
C LYS A 174 7.82 -20.41 -16.41
N ARG A 175 7.57 -21.73 -16.41
CA ARG A 175 7.94 -22.66 -17.50
C ARG A 175 7.07 -22.46 -18.74
N THR A 176 5.80 -22.07 -18.56
CA THR A 176 4.84 -21.94 -19.67
C THR A 176 4.99 -20.65 -20.47
N SER A 177 5.52 -19.58 -19.85
CA SER A 177 5.73 -18.27 -20.47
C SER A 177 6.75 -18.26 -21.62
N VAL A 178 7.60 -19.28 -21.73
CA VAL A 178 8.68 -19.36 -22.74
C VAL A 178 8.15 -19.82 -24.11
N LYS A 179 7.01 -20.52 -24.18
CA LYS A 179 6.49 -21.09 -25.44
C LYS A 179 5.65 -20.14 -26.31
N GLY A 180 5.36 -18.92 -25.83
CA GLY A 180 4.41 -17.99 -26.49
C GLY A 180 5.01 -17.00 -27.50
N LYS A 181 6.33 -16.83 -27.59
CA LYS A 181 6.97 -15.95 -28.59
C LYS A 181 7.41 -16.71 -29.85
N GLY A 182 6.49 -17.46 -30.44
CA GLY A 182 6.65 -17.97 -31.80
C GLY A 182 6.20 -16.91 -32.80
N CYS A 183 7.14 -16.23 -33.45
CA CYS A 183 6.90 -15.39 -34.62
C CYS A 183 5.97 -16.12 -35.61
N ARG A 184 4.73 -15.65 -35.79
CA ARG A 184 3.97 -15.95 -37.00
C ARG A 184 4.30 -14.85 -38.00
N ASN A 185 5.36 -15.06 -38.77
CA ASN A 185 5.52 -14.36 -40.04
C ASN A 185 4.40 -14.84 -40.96
N VAL A 186 3.41 -13.99 -41.18
CA VAL A 186 2.45 -14.17 -42.27
C VAL A 186 3.09 -13.52 -43.50
N LYS A 187 3.36 -14.35 -44.51
CA LYS A 187 3.76 -13.93 -45.86
C LYS A 187 2.60 -13.21 -46.55
#